data_AF-A0A920NGV9-F1
#
_entry.id   AF-A0A920NGV9-F1
#
_cell.length_a   1.000
_cell.length_b   1.000
_cell.length_c   1.000
_cell.angle_alpha   90.00
_cell.angle_beta   90.00
_cell.angle_gamma   90.00
#
_symmetry.space_group_name_H-M   'P 1'
#
loop_
_entity.id
_entity.type
_entity.pdbx_description
1 polymer ?
#
loop_
_entity_poly.entity_id
_entity_poly.type
_entity_poly.pdbx_seq_one_letter_code
_entity_poly.pdbx_strand_id
1 'polypeptide(L)'
;MTKILVIGGASQDILHINEKDIHTTGGAGLYTALGARAAGGQVDMLAPLPSPMPLLMQPINELINWLGPTVSQDELPHFAIEYDSAGKATYTTVEPRAESLMTEDDIPSDLSNYTYVHIVQLGNIDVQLRMIKKCRDSKAQNISVSGGHNLQGNQKEKISTLIEQADLCFMNEHEAANNLGTTKNICSPTGTILFVTHGENGVSIIQGNDLQRISINPTNPRDPTGAGDSFCGAVLSYLSKLEHPVQAAKKAAKIAKITVSHLGTEGLIQQVSTTPTDSASQASINTNRIRQIAKVMETEEADELPYTFTGIGQPTVGHPNTLDFFFALTLQQFGFWTKNNHKYVAPMIAKIDGHERKGSDYIGAAYSRMLDSDPDFFSVNRQANLSKEELEIILADDDGNCPMPAIEMHLSEAQSYGQDMSDLGMTPAKIIQKTQNSKTPMGDLLRILWNIGG
;
A
#
# COMPACT_ATOMS: atom_id res chain seq x y z
N MET A 1 14.44 9.83 6.89
CA MET A 1 14.69 8.75 5.92
C MET A 1 13.81 7.59 6.30
N THR A 2 13.10 7.02 5.33
CA THR A 2 12.22 5.87 5.56
C THR A 2 13.00 4.58 5.38
N LYS A 3 13.05 3.76 6.44
CA LYS A 3 13.83 2.52 6.50
C LYS A 3 12.89 1.32 6.57
N ILE A 4 13.20 0.26 5.83
CA ILE A 4 12.43 -0.99 5.82
C ILE A 4 13.28 -2.09 6.46
N LEU A 5 12.68 -2.96 7.27
CA LEU A 5 13.29 -4.20 7.70
C LEU A 5 12.65 -5.35 6.92
N VAL A 6 13.45 -6.22 6.32
CA VAL A 6 12.98 -7.48 5.73
C VAL A 6 13.48 -8.62 6.61
N ILE A 7 12.56 -9.45 7.11
CA ILE A 7 12.84 -10.66 7.87
C ILE A 7 12.68 -11.83 6.90
N GLY A 8 13.81 -12.42 6.51
CA GLY A 8 13.89 -13.40 5.42
C GLY A 8 15.27 -13.38 4.78
N GLY A 9 15.73 -14.53 4.29
CA GLY A 9 17.10 -14.75 3.86
C GLY A 9 17.37 -14.72 2.36
N ALA A 10 18.64 -14.99 2.07
CA ALA A 10 19.19 -15.18 0.74
C ALA A 10 19.50 -16.66 0.53
N SER A 11 19.44 -17.12 -0.72
CA SER A 11 19.76 -18.49 -1.11
C SER A 11 20.80 -18.54 -2.23
N GLN A 12 21.50 -19.67 -2.32
CA GLN A 12 22.35 -20.01 -3.44
C GLN A 12 21.56 -20.94 -4.37
N ASP A 13 21.14 -20.44 -5.52
CA ASP A 13 20.20 -21.15 -6.39
C ASP A 13 20.88 -21.72 -7.63
N ILE A 14 20.30 -22.79 -8.16
CA ILE A 14 20.63 -23.34 -9.48
C ILE A 14 19.37 -23.25 -10.34
N LEU A 15 19.48 -22.53 -11.46
CA LEU A 15 18.44 -22.50 -12.49
C LEU A 15 18.79 -23.49 -13.59
N HIS A 16 17.89 -24.42 -13.87
CA HIS A 16 18.01 -25.37 -14.96
C HIS A 16 17.31 -24.80 -16.21
N ILE A 17 18.08 -24.16 -17.10
CA ILE A 17 17.56 -23.46 -18.28
C ILE A 17 18.24 -24.01 -19.53
N ASN A 18 17.45 -24.51 -20.49
CA ASN A 18 17.95 -25.03 -21.77
C ASN A 18 19.10 -26.05 -21.60
N GLU A 19 18.90 -27.04 -20.72
CA GLU A 19 19.88 -28.10 -20.40
C GLU A 19 21.20 -27.58 -19.78
N LYS A 20 21.20 -26.36 -19.23
CA LYS A 20 22.35 -25.78 -18.52
C LYS A 20 21.97 -25.43 -17.10
N ASP A 21 22.92 -25.71 -16.21
CA ASP A 21 22.86 -25.30 -14.81
C ASP A 21 23.49 -23.93 -14.67
N ILE A 22 22.72 -22.98 -14.15
CA ILE A 22 23.15 -21.61 -13.91
C ILE A 22 23.09 -21.34 -12.42
N HIS A 23 24.26 -21.14 -11.81
CA HIS A 23 24.35 -20.72 -10.42
C HIS A 23 23.99 -19.24 -10.29
N THR A 24 23.12 -18.93 -9.35
CA THR A 24 22.68 -17.56 -9.08
C THR A 24 22.39 -17.36 -7.59
N THR A 25 22.04 -16.13 -7.22
CA THR A 25 21.53 -15.80 -5.89
C THR A 25 20.02 -15.68 -5.94
N GLY A 26 19.34 -16.10 -4.88
CA GLY A 26 17.91 -15.88 -4.71
C GLY A 26 17.51 -15.73 -3.25
N GLY A 27 16.32 -16.22 -2.91
CA GLY A 27 15.74 -16.12 -1.57
C GLY A 27 14.77 -14.95 -1.46
N ALA A 28 13.57 -15.22 -0.94
CA ALA A 28 12.48 -14.26 -0.89
C ALA A 28 12.86 -12.98 -0.12
N GLY A 29 13.65 -13.12 0.95
CA GLY A 29 14.17 -11.99 1.72
C GLY A 29 15.10 -11.11 0.89
N LEU A 30 16.04 -11.73 0.17
CA LEU A 30 16.97 -11.01 -0.68
C LEU A 30 16.27 -10.29 -1.85
N TYR A 31 15.34 -10.96 -2.54
CA TYR A 31 14.58 -10.31 -3.62
C TYR A 31 13.74 -9.14 -3.11
N THR A 32 13.10 -9.29 -1.95
CA THR A 32 12.34 -8.21 -1.32
C THR A 32 13.26 -7.05 -0.94
N ALA A 33 14.41 -7.32 -0.31
CA ALA A 33 15.36 -6.28 0.08
C ALA A 33 15.92 -5.53 -1.14
N LEU A 34 16.36 -6.25 -2.17
CA LEU A 34 16.87 -5.64 -3.40
C LEU A 34 15.77 -4.92 -4.19
N GLY A 35 14.52 -5.43 -4.19
CA GLY A 35 13.36 -4.74 -4.77
C GLY A 35 13.11 -3.38 -4.09
N ALA A 36 13.19 -3.34 -2.77
CA ALA A 36 13.08 -2.09 -2.01
C ALA A 36 14.22 -1.11 -2.33
N ARG A 37 15.47 -1.60 -2.41
CA ARG A 37 16.63 -0.79 -2.82
C ARG A 37 16.50 -0.28 -4.25
N ALA A 38 16.06 -1.11 -5.19
CA ALA A 38 15.88 -0.76 -6.60
C ALA A 38 14.80 0.31 -6.81
N ALA A 39 13.81 0.37 -5.93
CA ALA A 39 12.83 1.45 -5.84
C ALA A 39 13.34 2.70 -5.06
N GLY A 40 14.62 2.73 -4.67
CA GLY A 40 15.27 3.82 -3.96
C GLY A 40 14.89 3.92 -2.48
N GLY A 41 14.59 2.80 -1.82
CA GLY A 41 14.34 2.72 -0.38
C GLY A 41 15.61 2.38 0.39
N GLN A 42 15.65 2.64 1.70
CA GLN A 42 16.67 2.10 2.60
C GLN A 42 16.15 0.81 3.21
N VAL A 43 16.98 -0.24 3.24
CA VAL A 43 16.57 -1.55 3.76
C VAL A 43 17.66 -2.17 4.61
N ASP A 44 17.24 -2.81 5.69
CA ASP A 44 18.01 -3.82 6.40
C ASP A 44 17.36 -5.19 6.14
N MET A 45 18.17 -6.24 6.09
CA MET A 45 17.72 -7.63 5.99
C MET A 45 18.14 -8.39 7.24
N LEU A 46 17.20 -9.01 7.94
CA LEU A 46 17.43 -9.90 9.07
C LEU A 46 17.35 -11.35 8.60
N ALA A 47 18.49 -12.05 8.60
CA ALA A 47 18.63 -13.44 8.16
C ALA A 47 19.99 -14.02 8.59
N PRO A 48 20.20 -15.35 8.51
CA PRO A 48 21.52 -15.95 8.69
C PRO A 48 22.58 -15.26 7.81
N LEU A 49 23.65 -14.77 8.43
CA LEU A 49 24.70 -13.98 7.77
C LEU A 49 25.91 -14.88 7.48
N PRO A 50 26.23 -15.16 6.20
CA PRO A 50 27.32 -16.08 5.87
C PRO A 50 28.69 -15.45 6.14
N SER A 51 29.60 -16.22 6.73
CA SER A 51 31.02 -15.87 6.89
C SER A 51 31.91 -17.08 6.58
N PRO A 52 32.74 -17.04 5.52
CA PRO A 52 32.88 -15.94 4.55
C PRO A 52 31.63 -15.77 3.66
N MET A 53 31.49 -14.58 3.06
CA MET A 53 30.42 -14.27 2.10
C MET A 53 30.64 -15.03 0.77
N PRO A 54 29.64 -15.76 0.23
CA PRO A 54 29.74 -16.41 -1.07
C PRO A 54 30.09 -15.41 -2.18
N LEU A 55 30.86 -15.85 -3.19
CA LEU A 55 31.37 -14.99 -4.25
C LEU A 55 30.25 -14.22 -4.98
N LEU A 56 29.15 -14.90 -5.32
CA LEU A 56 28.01 -14.28 -6.01
C LEU A 56 27.26 -13.25 -5.14
N MET A 57 27.40 -13.32 -3.83
CA MET A 57 26.73 -12.42 -2.88
C MET A 57 27.61 -11.25 -2.42
N GLN A 58 28.91 -11.22 -2.75
CA GLN A 58 29.80 -10.13 -2.36
C GLN A 58 29.30 -8.73 -2.79
N PRO A 59 28.79 -8.52 -4.03
CA PRO A 59 28.26 -7.22 -4.43
C PRO A 59 27.05 -6.78 -3.59
N ILE A 60 26.27 -7.73 -3.07
CA ILE A 60 25.03 -7.48 -2.32
C ILE A 60 25.35 -6.86 -0.95
N ASN A 61 26.47 -7.26 -0.34
CA ASN A 61 26.90 -6.77 0.98
C ASN A 61 27.18 -5.26 1.00
N GLU A 62 27.38 -4.63 -0.15
CA GLU A 62 27.53 -3.18 -0.28
C GLU A 62 26.19 -2.45 -0.48
N LEU A 63 25.14 -3.19 -0.86
CA LEU A 63 23.84 -2.64 -1.25
C LEU A 63 22.80 -2.69 -0.14
N ILE A 64 22.86 -3.71 0.72
CA ILE A 64 21.94 -3.92 1.84
C ILE A 64 22.72 -4.12 3.14
N ASN A 65 22.16 -3.63 4.24
CA ASN A 65 22.70 -3.92 5.56
C ASN A 65 22.12 -5.26 6.05
N TRP A 66 22.97 -6.26 6.19
CA TRP A 66 22.58 -7.63 6.56
C TRP A 66 22.89 -7.89 8.04
N LEU A 67 21.84 -8.20 8.79
CA LEU A 67 21.85 -8.49 10.22
C LEU A 67 21.46 -9.95 10.46
N GLY A 68 21.99 -10.57 11.51
CA GLY A 68 21.55 -11.89 11.97
C GLY A 68 22.70 -12.78 12.45
N PRO A 69 22.39 -14.03 12.83
CA PRO A 69 23.39 -14.96 13.34
C PRO A 69 24.40 -15.31 12.25
N THR A 70 25.69 -15.34 12.61
CA THR A 70 26.75 -15.73 11.67
C THR A 70 26.71 -17.25 11.42
N VAL A 71 26.71 -17.65 10.15
CA VAL A 71 26.71 -19.05 9.71
C VAL A 71 27.81 -19.32 8.67
N SER A 72 28.16 -20.57 8.43
CA SER A 72 29.00 -20.93 7.28
C SER A 72 28.21 -20.76 5.96
N GLN A 73 28.91 -20.47 4.86
CA GLN A 73 28.27 -20.32 3.55
C GLN A 73 27.42 -21.52 3.11
N ASP A 74 27.79 -22.74 3.53
CA ASP A 74 27.07 -23.98 3.19
C ASP A 74 25.76 -24.14 3.98
N GLU A 75 25.51 -23.30 4.97
CA GLU A 75 24.26 -23.28 5.74
C GLU A 75 23.23 -22.30 5.18
N LEU A 76 23.59 -21.53 4.13
CA LEU A 76 22.60 -20.75 3.39
C LEU A 76 21.65 -21.68 2.63
N PRO A 77 20.36 -21.31 2.50
CA PRO A 77 19.40 -22.06 1.73
C PRO A 77 19.88 -22.37 0.30
N HIS A 78 19.49 -23.54 -0.19
CA HIS A 78 19.79 -23.99 -1.55
C HIS A 78 18.52 -24.46 -2.26
N PHE A 79 18.29 -23.90 -3.45
CA PHE A 79 17.17 -24.27 -4.30
C PHE A 79 17.64 -24.60 -5.71
N ALA A 80 17.05 -25.64 -6.30
CA ALA A 80 17.21 -25.96 -7.71
C ALA A 80 15.86 -25.81 -8.40
N ILE A 81 15.82 -25.03 -9.48
CA ILE A 81 14.57 -24.55 -10.08
C ILE A 81 14.57 -24.86 -11.57
N GLU A 82 13.49 -25.51 -12.02
CA GLU A 82 13.16 -25.74 -13.42
C GLU A 82 11.91 -24.95 -13.80
N TYR A 83 11.80 -24.54 -15.07
CA TYR A 83 10.61 -23.88 -15.60
C TYR A 83 10.00 -24.70 -16.72
N ASP A 84 8.68 -24.84 -16.70
CA ASP A 84 7.94 -25.39 -17.85
C ASP A 84 7.75 -24.34 -18.97
N SER A 85 7.15 -24.76 -20.08
CA SER A 85 6.89 -23.87 -21.23
C SER A 85 5.91 -22.74 -20.95
N ALA A 86 5.16 -22.80 -19.85
CA ALA A 86 4.28 -21.74 -19.36
C ALA A 86 4.97 -20.84 -18.33
N GLY A 87 6.25 -21.07 -18.03
CA GLY A 87 7.03 -20.30 -17.05
C GLY A 87 6.73 -20.67 -15.60
N LYS A 88 6.03 -21.78 -15.34
CA LYS A 88 5.77 -22.25 -13.98
C LYS A 88 7.04 -22.86 -13.40
N ALA A 89 7.45 -22.36 -12.24
CA ALA A 89 8.59 -22.88 -11.49
C ALA A 89 8.26 -24.23 -10.83
N THR A 90 9.19 -25.19 -10.96
CA THR A 90 9.23 -26.45 -10.22
C THR A 90 10.55 -26.49 -9.44
N TYR A 91 10.45 -26.59 -8.12
CA TYR A 91 11.62 -26.70 -7.25
C TYR A 91 12.01 -28.18 -7.15
N THR A 92 13.09 -28.56 -7.82
CA THR A 92 13.62 -29.94 -7.83
C THR A 92 14.46 -30.24 -6.59
N THR A 93 15.03 -29.21 -5.96
CA THR A 93 15.71 -29.27 -4.66
C THR A 93 15.23 -28.13 -3.77
N VAL A 94 14.94 -28.44 -2.50
CA VAL A 94 14.49 -27.48 -1.49
C VAL A 94 15.24 -27.75 -0.19
N GLU A 95 16.25 -26.93 0.10
CA GLU A 95 17.05 -27.03 1.33
C GLU A 95 17.06 -25.70 2.09
N PRO A 96 16.07 -25.45 2.97
CA PRO A 96 15.96 -24.18 3.69
C PRO A 96 17.12 -23.90 4.68
N ARG A 97 17.77 -24.94 5.21
CA ARG A 97 18.95 -24.88 6.09
C ARG A 97 18.79 -23.85 7.22
N ALA A 98 19.76 -22.95 7.45
CA ALA A 98 19.75 -22.04 8.59
C ALA A 98 18.55 -21.08 8.63
N GLU A 99 17.89 -20.79 7.49
CA GLU A 99 16.69 -19.95 7.48
C GLU A 99 15.52 -20.63 8.22
N SER A 100 15.43 -21.96 8.16
CA SER A 100 14.40 -22.72 8.88
C SER A 100 14.55 -22.71 10.41
N LEU A 101 15.72 -22.26 10.89
CA LEU A 101 16.02 -22.16 12.32
C LEU A 101 15.70 -20.77 12.88
N MET A 102 15.36 -19.80 12.02
CA MET A 102 14.99 -18.46 12.47
C MET A 102 13.74 -18.49 13.35
N THR A 103 13.75 -17.71 14.42
CA THR A 103 12.61 -17.56 15.32
C THR A 103 12.35 -16.10 15.63
N GLU A 104 11.27 -15.83 16.37
CA GLU A 104 10.98 -14.50 16.89
C GLU A 104 12.07 -13.94 17.81
N ASP A 105 12.95 -14.77 18.37
CA ASP A 105 14.03 -14.31 19.26
C ASP A 105 15.15 -13.59 18.50
N ASP A 106 15.27 -13.80 17.20
CA ASP A 106 16.23 -13.09 16.34
C ASP A 106 15.83 -11.63 16.09
N ILE A 107 14.56 -11.27 16.35
CA ILE A 107 14.01 -9.95 16.06
C ILE A 107 14.57 -8.91 17.06
N PRO A 108 15.13 -7.78 16.58
CA PRO A 108 15.58 -6.69 17.44
C PRO A 108 14.50 -6.18 18.39
N SER A 109 14.89 -5.82 19.62
CA SER A 109 13.96 -5.35 20.67
C SER A 109 13.31 -3.99 20.38
N ASP A 110 13.82 -3.23 19.41
CA ASP A 110 13.26 -1.94 19.00
C ASP A 110 13.26 -1.82 17.47
N LEU A 111 12.05 -1.77 16.92
CA LEU A 111 11.76 -1.64 15.50
C LEU A 111 11.17 -0.26 15.15
N SER A 112 11.14 0.68 16.11
CA SER A 112 10.50 1.99 15.92
C SER A 112 11.14 2.87 14.84
N ASN A 113 12.38 2.55 14.44
CA ASN A 113 13.10 3.22 13.36
C ASN A 113 12.70 2.74 11.96
N TYR A 114 11.97 1.62 11.84
CA TYR A 114 11.48 1.11 10.57
C TYR A 114 10.07 1.60 10.28
N THR A 115 9.86 2.10 9.07
CA THR A 115 8.53 2.47 8.57
C THR A 115 7.70 1.22 8.32
N TYR A 116 8.31 0.20 7.70
CA TYR A 116 7.71 -1.12 7.50
C TYR A 116 8.67 -2.21 7.96
N VAL A 117 8.11 -3.23 8.61
CA VAL A 117 8.77 -4.52 8.85
C VAL A 117 8.06 -5.56 8.02
N HIS A 118 8.75 -6.21 7.09
CA HIS A 118 8.20 -7.23 6.24
C HIS A 118 8.67 -8.61 6.67
N ILE A 119 7.75 -9.55 6.86
CA ILE A 119 8.04 -10.95 7.19
C ILE A 119 7.73 -11.78 5.95
N VAL A 120 8.77 -12.36 5.34
CA VAL A 120 8.59 -13.24 4.18
C VAL A 120 7.92 -14.55 4.61
N GLN A 121 7.54 -15.38 3.64
CA GLN A 121 7.09 -16.72 3.94
C GLN A 121 8.29 -17.64 4.27
N LEU A 122 8.39 -18.07 5.53
CA LEU A 122 9.45 -18.93 6.06
C LEU A 122 9.08 -20.42 6.03
N GLY A 123 8.02 -20.79 5.30
CA GLY A 123 7.51 -22.17 5.21
C GLY A 123 6.77 -22.66 6.46
N ASN A 124 6.69 -21.84 7.52
CA ASN A 124 5.98 -22.16 8.75
C ASN A 124 5.16 -20.96 9.23
N ILE A 125 3.83 -21.08 9.07
CA ILE A 125 2.91 -20.01 9.44
C ILE A 125 2.86 -19.73 10.95
N ASP A 126 3.12 -20.73 11.79
CA ASP A 126 3.19 -20.52 13.24
C ASP A 126 4.39 -19.66 13.62
N VAL A 127 5.50 -19.77 12.89
CA VAL A 127 6.66 -18.89 13.08
C VAL A 127 6.30 -17.46 12.67
N GLN A 128 5.67 -17.26 11.51
CA GLN A 128 5.23 -15.93 11.07
C GLN A 128 4.28 -15.27 12.09
N LEU A 129 3.33 -16.04 12.66
CA LEU A 129 2.43 -15.55 13.71
C LEU A 129 3.14 -15.17 15.02
N ARG A 130 4.21 -15.86 15.41
CA ARG A 130 5.02 -15.44 16.55
C ARG A 130 5.88 -14.21 16.24
N MET A 131 6.42 -14.14 15.02
CA MET A 131 7.22 -13.01 14.55
C MET A 131 6.40 -11.72 14.45
N ILE A 132 5.14 -11.77 13.95
CA ILE A 132 4.28 -10.57 13.89
C ILE A 132 3.99 -10.04 15.29
N LYS A 133 3.67 -10.94 16.25
CA LYS A 133 3.48 -10.56 17.66
C LYS A 133 4.73 -9.90 18.22
N LYS A 134 5.89 -10.51 18.04
CA LYS A 134 7.17 -9.96 18.51
C LYS A 134 7.49 -8.61 17.88
N CYS A 135 7.20 -8.43 16.60
CA CYS A 135 7.40 -7.14 15.92
C CYS A 135 6.53 -6.04 16.54
N ARG A 136 5.25 -6.32 16.83
CA ARG A 136 4.36 -5.38 17.54
C ARG A 136 4.88 -5.06 18.94
N ASP A 137 5.25 -6.08 19.71
CA ASP A 137 5.84 -5.93 21.05
C ASP A 137 7.14 -5.09 21.01
N SER A 138 7.87 -5.16 19.90
CA SER A 138 9.10 -4.41 19.62
C SER A 138 8.86 -3.06 18.93
N LYS A 139 7.64 -2.52 18.99
CA LYS A 139 7.26 -1.19 18.48
C LYS A 139 7.32 -1.02 16.95
N ALA A 140 7.16 -2.10 16.18
CA ALA A 140 6.98 -1.98 14.73
C ALA A 140 5.72 -1.15 14.42
N GLN A 141 5.88 -0.13 13.58
CA GLN A 141 4.79 0.78 13.23
C GLN A 141 3.81 0.13 12.25
N ASN A 142 4.34 -0.40 11.15
CA ASN A 142 3.57 -1.08 10.11
C ASN A 142 4.26 -2.42 9.81
N ILE A 143 3.49 -3.50 9.74
CA ILE A 143 3.96 -4.84 9.45
C ILE A 143 3.31 -5.33 8.16
N SER A 144 4.16 -5.85 7.29
CA SER A 144 3.78 -6.51 6.05
C SER A 144 4.14 -7.99 6.13
N VAL A 145 3.36 -8.84 5.48
CA VAL A 145 3.63 -10.27 5.38
C VAL A 145 3.49 -10.77 3.94
N SER A 146 4.25 -11.79 3.57
CA SER A 146 3.95 -12.61 2.40
C SER A 146 3.08 -13.80 2.80
N GLY A 147 2.07 -14.11 1.98
CA GLY A 147 1.15 -15.21 2.17
C GLY A 147 1.80 -16.59 2.03
N GLY A 148 1.00 -17.64 2.22
CA GLY A 148 1.49 -19.02 2.25
C GLY A 148 1.20 -19.84 1.00
N HIS A 149 2.23 -20.50 0.47
CA HIS A 149 2.10 -21.56 -0.53
C HIS A 149 1.42 -22.82 0.04
N ASN A 150 0.40 -23.34 -0.65
CA ASN A 150 -0.19 -24.67 -0.47
C ASN A 150 -0.45 -25.10 0.98
N LEU A 151 -1.09 -24.23 1.76
CA LEU A 151 -1.47 -24.51 3.14
C LEU A 151 -2.53 -25.62 3.22
N GLN A 152 -2.33 -26.60 4.12
CA GLN A 152 -3.25 -27.73 4.32
C GLN A 152 -3.90 -27.69 5.71
N GLY A 153 -5.12 -28.21 5.81
CA GLY A 153 -5.83 -28.37 7.09
C GLY A 153 -6.02 -27.05 7.84
N ASN A 154 -5.66 -27.04 9.12
CA ASN A 154 -5.81 -25.89 10.03
C ASN A 154 -4.93 -24.67 9.68
N GLN A 155 -4.04 -24.78 8.69
CA GLN A 155 -3.21 -23.66 8.25
C GLN A 155 -4.02 -22.56 7.54
N LYS A 156 -5.21 -22.89 7.00
CA LYS A 156 -6.10 -21.89 6.38
C LYS A 156 -6.66 -20.87 7.38
N GLU A 157 -7.01 -21.31 8.58
CA GLU A 157 -7.45 -20.39 9.64
C GLU A 157 -6.28 -19.50 10.08
N LYS A 158 -5.08 -20.08 10.18
CA LYS A 158 -3.87 -19.34 10.56
C LYS A 158 -3.47 -18.26 9.55
N ILE A 159 -3.70 -18.46 8.24
CA ILE A 159 -3.43 -17.42 7.24
C ILE A 159 -4.43 -16.28 7.33
N SER A 160 -5.71 -16.55 7.59
CA SER A 160 -6.67 -15.48 7.89
C SER A 160 -6.24 -14.68 9.12
N THR A 161 -5.85 -15.36 10.21
CA THR A 161 -5.32 -14.72 11.41
C THR A 161 -4.04 -13.92 11.15
N LEU A 162 -3.15 -14.41 10.29
CA LEU A 162 -1.92 -13.69 9.91
C LEU A 162 -2.24 -12.41 9.13
N ILE A 163 -3.19 -12.49 8.19
CA ILE A 163 -3.65 -11.35 7.39
C ILE A 163 -4.31 -10.30 8.30
N GLU A 164 -5.21 -10.72 9.19
CA GLU A 164 -5.90 -9.84 10.15
C GLU A 164 -4.95 -9.09 11.10
N GLN A 165 -3.77 -9.64 11.38
CA GLN A 165 -2.78 -9.00 12.25
C GLN A 165 -1.78 -8.11 11.50
N ALA A 166 -1.74 -8.22 10.17
CA ALA A 166 -0.84 -7.46 9.31
C ALA A 166 -1.52 -6.21 8.75
N ASP A 167 -0.72 -5.18 8.48
CA ASP A 167 -1.20 -3.96 7.81
C ASP A 167 -1.24 -4.16 6.29
N LEU A 168 -0.32 -4.99 5.75
CA LEU A 168 -0.22 -5.31 4.32
C LEU A 168 0.04 -6.81 4.13
N CYS A 169 -0.64 -7.44 3.16
CA CYS A 169 -0.34 -8.82 2.76
C CYS A 169 -0.11 -8.93 1.25
N PHE A 170 0.91 -9.69 0.87
CA PHE A 170 1.26 -9.96 -0.52
C PHE A 170 1.07 -11.43 -0.82
N MET A 171 0.43 -11.75 -1.95
CA MET A 171 0.28 -13.13 -2.43
C MET A 171 0.12 -13.17 -3.95
N ASN A 172 0.40 -14.31 -4.55
CA ASN A 172 0.03 -14.54 -5.95
C ASN A 172 -1.42 -15.03 -6.08
N GLU A 173 -1.95 -15.03 -7.30
CA GLU A 173 -3.33 -15.42 -7.56
C GLU A 173 -3.67 -16.87 -7.18
N HIS A 174 -2.69 -17.77 -7.21
CA HIS A 174 -2.88 -19.17 -6.85
C HIS A 174 -3.00 -19.31 -5.32
N GLU A 175 -2.16 -18.61 -4.57
CA GLU A 175 -2.24 -18.52 -3.11
C GLU A 175 -3.55 -17.87 -2.68
N ALA A 176 -3.93 -16.76 -3.32
CA ALA A 176 -5.20 -16.08 -3.05
C ALA A 176 -6.39 -17.02 -3.29
N ALA A 177 -6.42 -17.69 -4.45
CA ALA A 177 -7.45 -18.67 -4.80
C ALA A 177 -7.56 -19.82 -3.79
N ASN A 178 -6.41 -20.35 -3.35
CA ASN A 178 -6.37 -21.49 -2.44
C ASN A 178 -6.73 -21.14 -1.00
N ASN A 179 -6.35 -19.95 -0.54
CA ASN A 179 -6.45 -19.55 0.86
C ASN A 179 -7.71 -18.72 1.15
N LEU A 180 -8.11 -17.84 0.23
CA LEU A 180 -9.18 -16.85 0.42
C LEU A 180 -10.37 -17.04 -0.55
N GLY A 181 -10.18 -17.80 -1.63
CA GLY A 181 -11.16 -17.97 -2.69
C GLY A 181 -10.84 -17.14 -3.94
N THR A 182 -11.75 -17.10 -4.91
CA THR A 182 -11.51 -16.42 -6.18
C THR A 182 -11.27 -14.92 -5.98
N THR A 183 -10.22 -14.34 -6.59
CA THR A 183 -9.80 -12.94 -6.33
C THR A 183 -10.91 -11.90 -6.56
N LYS A 184 -11.88 -12.17 -7.44
CA LYS A 184 -13.02 -11.28 -7.66
C LYS A 184 -13.96 -11.15 -6.46
N ASN A 185 -13.91 -12.11 -5.54
CA ASN A 185 -14.78 -12.22 -4.37
C ASN A 185 -13.98 -12.09 -3.06
N ILE A 186 -12.68 -11.80 -3.13
CA ILE A 186 -11.87 -11.58 -1.94
C ILE A 186 -12.13 -10.15 -1.47
N CYS A 187 -12.51 -10.03 -0.20
CA CYS A 187 -12.46 -8.79 0.55
C CYS A 187 -11.27 -8.86 1.52
N SER A 188 -10.61 -7.73 1.78
CA SER A 188 -9.58 -7.69 2.82
C SER A 188 -10.22 -7.40 4.18
N PRO A 189 -9.65 -7.92 5.29
CA PRO A 189 -10.03 -7.43 6.61
C PRO A 189 -9.83 -5.91 6.69
N THR A 190 -10.76 -5.22 7.36
CA THR A 190 -10.65 -3.77 7.56
C THR A 190 -9.34 -3.43 8.26
N GLY A 191 -8.58 -2.48 7.70
CA GLY A 191 -7.23 -2.15 8.22
C GLY A 191 -6.08 -2.91 7.55
N THR A 192 -6.36 -3.83 6.64
CA THR A 192 -5.36 -4.58 5.88
C THR A 192 -5.51 -4.36 4.39
N ILE A 193 -4.40 -4.08 3.69
CA ILE A 193 -4.37 -3.99 2.23
C ILE A 193 -3.77 -5.28 1.64
N LEU A 194 -4.50 -5.92 0.73
CA LEU A 194 -3.98 -7.09 0.00
C LEU A 194 -3.45 -6.67 -1.37
N PHE A 195 -2.27 -7.16 -1.72
CA PHE A 195 -1.72 -7.10 -3.06
C PHE A 195 -1.67 -8.51 -3.64
N VAL A 196 -2.49 -8.76 -4.67
CA VAL A 196 -2.55 -10.05 -5.36
C VAL A 196 -1.93 -9.93 -6.75
N THR A 197 -0.79 -10.58 -6.97
CA THR A 197 -0.10 -10.56 -8.27
C THR A 197 -0.64 -11.65 -9.21
N HIS A 198 -0.89 -11.29 -10.47
CA HIS A 198 -1.46 -12.15 -11.52
C HIS A 198 -0.47 -12.42 -12.66
N GLY A 199 0.83 -12.45 -12.37
CA GLY A 199 1.88 -12.58 -13.38
C GLY A 199 1.75 -11.50 -14.46
N GLU A 200 1.67 -11.91 -15.73
CA GLU A 200 1.51 -11.00 -16.88
C GLU A 200 0.19 -10.22 -16.89
N ASN A 201 -0.83 -10.68 -16.15
CA ASN A 201 -2.14 -10.04 -16.09
C ASN A 201 -2.19 -8.87 -15.09
N GLY A 202 -1.08 -8.58 -14.41
CA GLY A 202 -0.91 -7.42 -13.55
C GLY A 202 -1.19 -7.70 -12.07
N VAL A 203 -1.83 -6.76 -11.38
CA VAL A 203 -1.99 -6.79 -9.92
C VAL A 203 -3.39 -6.35 -9.51
N SER A 204 -3.97 -7.03 -8.53
CA SER A 204 -5.16 -6.58 -7.79
C SER A 204 -4.74 -5.98 -6.44
N ILE A 205 -5.29 -4.82 -6.10
CA ILE A 205 -5.16 -4.16 -4.79
C ILE A 205 -6.53 -4.19 -4.15
N ILE A 206 -6.63 -4.77 -2.96
CA ILE A 206 -7.90 -4.99 -2.25
C ILE A 206 -7.85 -4.25 -0.92
N GLN A 207 -8.80 -3.34 -0.69
CA GLN A 207 -8.95 -2.49 0.50
C GLN A 207 -10.42 -2.59 0.96
N GLY A 208 -10.70 -3.40 1.97
CA GLY A 208 -12.07 -3.77 2.33
C GLY A 208 -12.76 -4.48 1.15
N ASN A 209 -13.81 -3.87 0.64
CA ASN A 209 -14.55 -4.33 -0.54
C ASN A 209 -14.04 -3.74 -1.86
N ASP A 210 -13.14 -2.75 -1.81
CA ASP A 210 -12.65 -2.07 -2.99
C ASP A 210 -11.57 -2.88 -3.68
N LEU A 211 -11.82 -3.22 -4.94
CA LEU A 211 -10.90 -3.97 -5.79
C LEU A 211 -10.42 -3.08 -6.94
N GLN A 212 -9.13 -2.72 -6.91
CA GLN A 212 -8.49 -2.01 -8.01
C GLN A 212 -7.55 -2.93 -8.78
N ARG A 213 -7.63 -2.90 -10.11
CA ARG A 213 -6.76 -3.70 -10.99
C ARG A 213 -5.81 -2.82 -11.78
N ILE A 214 -4.53 -3.19 -11.75
CA ILE A 214 -3.49 -2.55 -12.55
C ILE A 214 -3.08 -3.53 -13.63
N SER A 215 -3.31 -3.15 -14.89
CA SER A 215 -2.74 -3.86 -16.03
C SER A 215 -1.26 -3.52 -16.18
N ILE A 216 -0.48 -4.51 -16.58
CA ILE A 216 0.93 -4.33 -16.94
C ILE A 216 1.11 -4.67 -18.42
N ASN A 217 2.17 -4.17 -19.02
CA ASN A 217 2.56 -4.61 -20.36
C ASN A 217 3.38 -5.89 -20.21
N PRO A 218 2.90 -7.05 -20.71
CA PRO A 218 3.61 -8.30 -20.61
C PRO A 218 5.02 -8.20 -21.20
N THR A 219 5.91 -9.05 -20.71
CA THR A 219 7.27 -9.20 -21.23
C THR A 219 7.60 -10.68 -21.23
N ASN A 220 8.47 -11.10 -22.14
CA ASN A 220 8.98 -12.47 -22.11
C ASN A 220 9.97 -12.57 -20.93
N PRO A 221 9.67 -13.38 -19.89
CA PRO A 221 10.56 -13.53 -18.76
C PRO A 221 11.79 -14.35 -19.18
N ARG A 222 12.96 -13.94 -18.70
CA ARG A 222 14.19 -14.74 -18.72
C ARG A 222 14.26 -15.67 -17.51
N ASP A 223 13.81 -15.18 -16.36
CA ASP A 223 13.70 -15.92 -15.11
C ASP A 223 12.57 -15.30 -14.26
N PRO A 224 11.43 -15.99 -14.04
CA PRO A 224 10.31 -15.43 -13.27
C PRO A 224 10.55 -15.42 -11.75
N THR A 225 11.62 -16.04 -11.24
CA THR A 225 11.88 -16.15 -9.79
C THR A 225 12.08 -14.78 -9.15
N GLY A 226 11.48 -14.60 -7.96
CA GLY A 226 11.56 -13.37 -7.18
C GLY A 226 10.76 -12.18 -7.74
N ALA A 227 9.94 -12.36 -8.78
CA ALA A 227 9.09 -11.30 -9.33
C ALA A 227 8.11 -10.74 -8.28
N GLY A 228 7.44 -11.63 -7.53
CA GLY A 228 6.51 -11.25 -6.46
C GLY A 228 7.20 -10.59 -5.27
N ASP A 229 8.35 -11.13 -4.85
CA ASP A 229 9.13 -10.61 -3.72
C ASP A 229 9.73 -9.23 -4.03
N SER A 230 10.33 -9.06 -5.22
CA SER A 230 10.86 -7.76 -5.65
C SER A 230 9.75 -6.72 -5.87
N PHE A 231 8.57 -7.15 -6.33
CA PHE A 231 7.37 -6.30 -6.33
C PHE A 231 6.99 -5.87 -4.91
N CYS A 232 6.94 -6.79 -3.95
CA CYS A 232 6.63 -6.51 -2.55
C CYS A 232 7.58 -5.44 -1.98
N GLY A 233 8.89 -5.68 -2.08
CA GLY A 233 9.90 -4.74 -1.61
C GLY A 233 9.77 -3.35 -2.25
N ALA A 234 9.50 -3.30 -3.55
CA ALA A 234 9.28 -2.05 -4.26
C ALA A 234 8.01 -1.31 -3.80
N VAL A 235 6.89 -2.01 -3.56
CA VAL A 235 5.67 -1.42 -2.99
C VAL A 235 5.98 -0.79 -1.64
N LEU A 236 6.64 -1.51 -0.72
CA LEU A 236 6.99 -1.01 0.61
C LEU A 236 7.84 0.27 0.53
N SER A 237 8.75 0.36 -0.45
CA SER A 237 9.56 1.54 -0.71
C SER A 237 8.74 2.74 -1.18
N TYR A 238 7.77 2.55 -2.08
CA TYR A 238 6.90 3.64 -2.55
C TYR A 238 5.86 4.07 -1.50
N LEU A 239 5.30 3.12 -0.74
CA LEU A 239 4.42 3.44 0.40
C LEU A 239 5.16 4.23 1.49
N SER A 240 6.43 3.89 1.73
CA SER A 240 7.31 4.65 2.62
C SER A 240 7.48 6.10 2.18
N LYS A 241 7.39 6.37 0.87
CA LYS A 241 7.41 7.72 0.26
C LYS A 241 6.02 8.36 0.18
N LEU A 242 5.03 7.80 0.87
CA LEU A 242 3.64 8.26 0.94
C LEU A 242 2.91 8.22 -0.41
N GLU A 243 3.33 7.34 -1.32
CA GLU A 243 2.56 7.09 -2.53
C GLU A 243 1.32 6.26 -2.23
N HIS A 244 0.19 6.61 -2.84
CA HIS A 244 -1.04 5.82 -2.74
C HIS A 244 -0.79 4.35 -3.16
N PRO A 245 -1.38 3.34 -2.48
CA PRO A 245 -1.16 1.91 -2.75
C PRO A 245 -1.19 1.52 -4.23
N VAL A 246 -2.14 2.07 -4.97
CA VAL A 246 -2.32 1.83 -6.41
C VAL A 246 -1.15 2.41 -7.23
N GLN A 247 -0.65 3.60 -6.89
CA GLN A 247 0.51 4.19 -7.57
C GLN A 247 1.80 3.45 -7.20
N ALA A 248 1.94 3.07 -5.93
CA ALA A 248 3.04 2.24 -5.44
C ALA A 248 3.11 0.91 -6.21
N ALA A 249 1.99 0.19 -6.33
CA ALA A 249 1.90 -1.05 -7.11
C ALA A 249 2.21 -0.83 -8.60
N LYS A 250 1.69 0.25 -9.22
CA LYS A 250 1.98 0.56 -10.63
C LYS A 250 3.48 0.78 -10.89
N LYS A 251 4.19 1.43 -9.96
CA LYS A 251 5.64 1.63 -10.07
C LYS A 251 6.41 0.36 -9.71
N ALA A 252 5.99 -0.38 -8.71
CA ALA A 252 6.58 -1.65 -8.31
C ALA A 252 6.52 -2.72 -9.41
N ALA A 253 5.46 -2.73 -10.22
CA ALA A 253 5.35 -3.59 -11.40
C ALA A 253 6.50 -3.38 -12.41
N LYS A 254 7.08 -2.18 -12.48
CA LYS A 254 8.27 -1.92 -13.31
C LYS A 254 9.53 -2.56 -12.72
N ILE A 255 9.65 -2.62 -11.40
CA ILE A 255 10.76 -3.31 -10.72
C ILE A 255 10.65 -4.82 -10.95
N ALA A 256 9.45 -5.39 -10.78
CA ALA A 256 9.21 -6.80 -11.10
C ALA A 256 9.54 -7.13 -12.56
N LYS A 257 9.22 -6.23 -13.51
CA LYS A 257 9.61 -6.37 -14.92
C LYS A 257 11.13 -6.43 -15.10
N ILE A 258 11.90 -5.63 -14.36
CA ILE A 258 13.37 -5.67 -14.38
C ILE A 258 13.85 -7.02 -13.85
N THR A 259 13.29 -7.47 -12.72
CA THR A 259 13.61 -8.77 -12.11
C THR A 259 13.45 -9.89 -13.13
N VAL A 260 12.27 -10.00 -13.77
CA VAL A 260 12.01 -11.12 -14.69
C VAL A 260 12.80 -11.06 -15.99
N SER A 261 13.43 -9.93 -16.31
CA SER A 261 14.23 -9.76 -17.53
C SER A 261 15.69 -10.22 -17.36
N HIS A 262 16.10 -10.59 -16.14
CA HIS A 262 17.47 -10.97 -15.79
C HIS A 262 17.47 -12.31 -15.03
N LEU A 263 18.64 -12.93 -14.88
CA LEU A 263 18.76 -14.17 -14.10
C LEU A 263 18.99 -13.84 -12.63
N GLY A 264 18.29 -14.53 -11.73
CA GLY A 264 18.39 -14.31 -10.29
C GLY A 264 18.19 -12.84 -9.90
N THR A 265 19.12 -12.30 -9.11
CA THR A 265 19.04 -10.91 -8.62
C THR A 265 19.79 -9.89 -9.49
N GLU A 266 20.41 -10.31 -10.60
CA GLU A 266 21.31 -9.47 -11.42
C GLU A 266 20.67 -8.13 -11.81
N GLY A 267 19.43 -8.17 -12.30
CA GLY A 267 18.71 -6.98 -12.76
C GLY A 267 18.46 -5.96 -11.64
N LEU A 268 18.20 -6.45 -10.42
CA LEU A 268 17.99 -5.57 -9.26
C LEU A 268 19.29 -4.92 -8.82
N ILE A 269 20.40 -5.67 -8.74
CA ILE A 269 21.73 -5.14 -8.39
C ILE A 269 22.13 -4.03 -9.39
N GLN A 270 21.92 -4.27 -10.68
CA GLN A 270 22.18 -3.27 -11.73
C GLN A 270 21.30 -2.02 -11.58
N GLN A 271 20.00 -2.21 -11.31
CA GLN A 271 19.07 -1.10 -11.07
C GLN A 271 19.50 -0.26 -9.85
N VAL A 272 19.90 -0.89 -8.74
CA VAL A 272 20.39 -0.16 -7.56
C VAL A 272 21.65 0.64 -7.89
N SER A 273 22.57 0.06 -8.65
CA SER A 273 23.85 0.69 -9.00
C SER A 273 23.70 1.86 -9.98
N THR A 274 22.66 1.83 -10.82
CA THR A 274 22.39 2.87 -11.84
C THR A 274 21.41 3.93 -11.35
N THR A 275 20.64 3.65 -10.29
CA THR A 275 19.76 4.65 -9.68
C THR A 275 20.63 5.66 -8.93
N PRO A 276 20.63 6.94 -9.32
CA PRO A 276 21.41 7.96 -8.61
C PRO A 276 21.01 7.97 -7.14
N THR A 277 21.99 7.90 -6.24
CA THR A 277 21.82 8.17 -4.80
C THR A 277 21.43 9.64 -4.65
N ASP A 278 20.12 9.92 -4.64
CA ASP A 278 19.45 11.21 -4.34
C ASP A 278 20.05 12.52 -4.92
N SER A 279 20.97 12.44 -5.89
CA SER A 279 21.79 13.59 -6.31
C SER A 279 21.63 14.00 -7.77
N ALA A 280 20.86 13.27 -8.56
CA ALA A 280 20.59 13.62 -9.96
C ALA A 280 19.09 13.66 -10.24
N SER A 281 18.37 14.54 -9.53
CA SER A 281 17.03 14.91 -9.98
C SER A 281 17.18 15.76 -11.25
N GLN A 282 16.51 15.36 -12.34
CA GLN A 282 16.41 16.18 -13.56
C GLN A 282 15.74 17.54 -13.32
N ALA A 283 15.13 17.72 -12.15
CA ALA A 283 14.62 18.98 -11.65
C ALA A 283 15.21 19.24 -10.26
N SER A 284 15.92 20.37 -10.10
CA SER A 284 16.40 20.82 -8.79
C SER A 284 15.43 21.83 -8.19
N ILE A 285 15.27 21.78 -6.87
CA ILE A 285 14.52 22.81 -6.15
C ILE A 285 15.34 24.10 -6.24
N ASN A 286 14.79 25.13 -6.88
CA ASN A 286 15.41 26.45 -6.89
C ASN A 286 15.19 27.13 -5.52
N THR A 287 16.06 26.81 -4.56
CA THR A 287 15.97 27.32 -3.18
C THR A 287 16.00 28.84 -3.13
N ASN A 288 16.69 29.51 -4.06
CA ASN A 288 16.70 30.96 -4.16
C ASN A 288 15.32 31.50 -4.55
N ARG A 289 14.65 30.86 -5.51
CA ARG A 289 13.29 31.25 -5.91
C ARG A 289 12.26 30.95 -4.83
N ILE A 290 12.40 29.83 -4.10
CA ILE A 290 11.58 29.55 -2.91
C ILE A 290 11.80 30.65 -1.86
N ARG A 291 13.04 31.02 -1.55
CA ARG A 291 13.34 32.10 -0.60
C ARG A 291 12.79 33.45 -1.07
N GLN A 292 12.85 33.74 -2.37
CA GLN A 292 12.26 34.96 -2.94
C GLN A 292 10.75 34.97 -2.81
N ILE A 293 10.06 33.87 -3.13
CA ILE A 293 8.60 33.72 -2.93
C ILE A 293 8.26 33.86 -1.45
N ALA A 294 8.97 33.16 -0.56
CA ALA A 294 8.77 33.27 0.88
C ALA A 294 8.96 34.69 1.38
N LYS A 295 9.97 35.40 0.87
CA LYS A 295 10.22 36.81 1.22
C LYS A 295 9.12 37.73 0.70
N VAL A 296 8.58 37.49 -0.49
CA VAL A 296 7.40 38.22 -1.01
C VAL A 296 6.20 37.97 -0.10
N MET A 297 5.92 36.71 0.27
CA MET A 297 4.85 36.35 1.21
C MET A 297 5.04 36.91 2.63
N GLU A 298 6.28 37.20 3.02
CA GLU A 298 6.62 37.83 4.31
C GLU A 298 6.48 39.36 4.29
N THR A 299 6.69 39.99 3.13
CA THR A 299 6.69 41.46 2.97
C THR A 299 5.41 42.04 2.39
N GLU A 300 4.65 41.26 1.63
CA GLU A 300 3.26 41.61 1.40
C GLU A 300 2.56 41.39 2.74
N GLU A 301 1.92 42.44 3.27
CA GLU A 301 0.73 42.25 4.09
C GLU A 301 -0.24 41.48 3.19
N ALA A 302 -0.08 40.16 3.12
CA ALA A 302 -1.13 39.30 2.63
C ALA A 302 -2.24 39.47 3.66
N ASP A 303 -3.10 40.47 3.42
CA ASP A 303 -4.36 40.71 4.12
C ASP A 303 -5.26 39.45 4.09
N GLU A 304 -4.89 38.44 3.32
CA GLU A 304 -5.41 37.10 3.40
C GLU A 304 -4.78 36.36 4.60
N LEU A 305 -5.45 36.49 5.74
CA LEU A 305 -5.51 35.44 6.75
C LEU A 305 -5.47 34.07 6.06
N PRO A 306 -4.68 33.09 6.54
CA PRO A 306 -4.68 31.75 5.95
C PRO A 306 -6.11 31.30 5.79
N TYR A 307 -6.51 30.87 4.58
CA TYR A 307 -7.90 30.55 4.27
C TYR A 307 -8.45 29.64 5.38
N THR A 308 -9.34 30.20 6.18
CA THR A 308 -9.72 29.61 7.47
C THR A 308 -10.69 28.44 7.30
N PHE A 309 -11.09 28.15 6.06
CA PHE A 309 -12.19 27.24 5.73
C PHE A 309 -13.46 27.59 6.52
N THR A 310 -13.72 28.89 6.66
CA THR A 310 -14.93 29.44 7.31
C THR A 310 -15.61 30.43 6.38
N GLY A 311 -16.91 30.61 6.52
CA GLY A 311 -17.69 31.55 5.70
C GLY A 311 -18.96 30.91 5.18
N ILE A 312 -19.53 31.49 4.12
CA ILE A 312 -20.77 30.96 3.52
C ILE A 312 -20.52 29.55 2.99
N GLY A 313 -21.33 28.59 3.47
CA GLY A 313 -21.21 27.19 3.07
C GLY A 313 -20.04 26.46 3.73
N GLN A 314 -19.56 26.94 4.87
CA GLN A 314 -18.49 26.32 5.65
C GLN A 314 -18.81 26.40 7.15
N PRO A 315 -18.30 25.46 7.97
CA PRO A 315 -18.45 25.53 9.42
C PRO A 315 -17.87 26.81 10.03
N THR A 316 -18.48 27.28 11.11
CA THR A 316 -17.91 28.36 11.93
C THR A 316 -16.75 27.84 12.77
N VAL A 317 -15.86 28.74 13.22
CA VAL A 317 -14.73 28.36 14.09
C VAL A 317 -15.24 27.68 15.36
N GLY A 318 -14.75 26.47 15.63
CA GLY A 318 -15.15 25.69 16.81
C GLY A 318 -16.45 24.92 16.66
N HIS A 319 -17.05 24.88 15.46
CA HIS A 319 -18.25 24.09 15.23
C HIS A 319 -17.99 22.60 15.51
N PRO A 320 -18.82 21.91 16.32
CA PRO A 320 -18.53 20.56 16.81
C PRO A 320 -18.43 19.51 15.70
N ASN A 321 -19.16 19.70 14.59
CA ASN A 321 -19.21 18.74 13.47
C ASN A 321 -18.23 19.06 12.35
N THR A 322 -17.28 19.98 12.56
CA THR A 322 -16.35 20.44 11.52
C THR A 322 -15.58 19.28 10.88
N LEU A 323 -15.07 18.36 11.68
CA LEU A 323 -14.27 17.23 11.17
C LEU A 323 -15.13 16.25 10.39
N ASP A 324 -16.29 15.87 10.91
CA ASP A 324 -17.22 14.96 10.25
C ASP A 324 -17.70 15.54 8.91
N PHE A 325 -18.03 16.83 8.90
CA PHE A 325 -18.39 17.57 7.69
C PHE A 325 -17.29 17.52 6.62
N PHE A 326 -16.04 17.87 6.97
CA PHE A 326 -14.97 17.90 5.97
C PHE A 326 -14.60 16.52 5.45
N PHE A 327 -14.63 15.48 6.31
CA PHE A 327 -14.40 14.11 5.86
C PHE A 327 -15.47 13.67 4.87
N ALA A 328 -16.75 13.82 5.23
CA ALA A 328 -17.86 13.44 4.36
C ALA A 328 -17.95 14.30 3.09
N LEU A 329 -17.72 15.61 3.16
CA LEU A 329 -17.79 16.48 1.98
C LEU A 329 -16.65 16.22 1.01
N THR A 330 -15.42 15.99 1.51
CA THR A 330 -14.23 15.75 0.67
C THR A 330 -14.38 14.46 -0.12
N LEU A 331 -14.88 13.42 0.54
CA LEU A 331 -15.22 12.14 -0.06
C LEU A 331 -16.12 12.28 -1.30
N GLN A 332 -17.04 13.23 -1.25
CA GLN A 332 -18.10 13.39 -2.24
C GLN A 332 -17.70 14.33 -3.40
N GLN A 333 -16.43 14.73 -3.49
CA GLN A 333 -15.91 15.65 -4.52
C GLN A 333 -15.66 14.97 -5.88
N PHE A 334 -16.66 14.27 -6.43
CA PHE A 334 -16.58 13.63 -7.74
C PHE A 334 -17.93 13.59 -8.47
N GLY A 335 -17.97 13.03 -9.69
CA GLY A 335 -19.24 12.70 -10.35
C GLY A 335 -20.01 13.86 -11.00
N PHE A 336 -19.45 15.06 -11.07
CA PHE A 336 -20.16 16.29 -11.45
C PHE A 336 -20.44 16.50 -12.94
N TRP A 337 -20.66 15.44 -13.72
CA TRP A 337 -20.97 15.55 -15.15
C TRP A 337 -21.81 14.38 -15.66
N THR A 338 -22.60 14.67 -16.69
CA THR A 338 -23.37 13.66 -17.41
C THR A 338 -22.54 13.05 -18.54
N LYS A 339 -22.82 11.79 -18.85
CA LYS A 339 -22.18 11.04 -19.93
C LYS A 339 -23.23 10.45 -20.86
N ASN A 340 -22.91 10.35 -22.14
CA ASN A 340 -23.67 9.59 -23.14
C ASN A 340 -22.67 8.77 -23.96
N ASN A 341 -22.90 7.46 -24.12
CA ASN A 341 -21.99 6.53 -24.78
C ASN A 341 -20.53 6.66 -24.28
N HIS A 342 -20.35 6.72 -22.95
CA HIS A 342 -19.07 6.94 -22.27
C HIS A 342 -18.32 8.24 -22.62
N LYS A 343 -18.96 9.17 -23.35
CA LYS A 343 -18.42 10.49 -23.64
C LYS A 343 -19.04 11.52 -22.72
N TYR A 344 -18.22 12.48 -22.30
CA TYR A 344 -18.67 13.67 -21.58
C TYR A 344 -19.74 14.42 -22.39
N VAL A 345 -20.80 14.90 -21.71
CA VAL A 345 -21.87 15.69 -22.32
C VAL A 345 -21.87 17.11 -21.76
N ALA A 346 -22.13 17.26 -20.46
CA ALA A 346 -22.27 18.55 -19.80
C ALA A 346 -21.92 18.43 -18.30
N PRO A 347 -21.52 19.52 -17.64
CA PRO A 347 -21.35 19.50 -16.19
C PRO A 347 -22.73 19.49 -15.51
N MET A 348 -22.79 19.04 -14.27
CA MET A 348 -23.98 19.23 -13.44
C MET A 348 -24.06 20.71 -13.02
N ILE A 349 -25.20 21.33 -13.30
CA ILE A 349 -25.58 22.67 -12.84
C ILE A 349 -27.04 22.58 -12.37
N ALA A 350 -27.31 23.01 -11.15
CA ALA A 350 -28.65 23.02 -10.58
C ALA A 350 -28.81 24.17 -9.58
N LYS A 351 -30.07 24.49 -9.27
CA LYS A 351 -30.42 25.60 -8.39
C LYS A 351 -30.60 25.10 -6.97
N ILE A 352 -29.96 25.77 -6.02
CA ILE A 352 -29.99 25.44 -4.60
C ILE A 352 -30.00 26.74 -3.78
N ASP A 353 -31.03 26.92 -2.96
CA ASP A 353 -31.30 28.12 -2.17
C ASP A 353 -31.42 29.38 -3.03
N GLY A 354 -32.06 29.28 -4.20
CA GLY A 354 -32.21 30.43 -5.09
C GLY A 354 -31.02 30.66 -6.03
N HIS A 355 -29.91 29.93 -5.87
CA HIS A 355 -28.65 30.15 -6.58
C HIS A 355 -28.28 28.99 -7.50
N GLU A 356 -27.93 29.28 -8.75
CA GLU A 356 -27.34 28.28 -9.64
C GLU A 356 -25.92 27.93 -9.16
N ARG A 357 -25.65 26.63 -8.97
CA ARG A 357 -24.35 26.11 -8.56
C ARG A 357 -23.94 24.95 -9.44
N LYS A 358 -22.62 24.80 -9.63
CA LYS A 358 -22.03 23.79 -10.51
C LYS A 358 -21.27 22.75 -9.68
N GLY A 359 -21.57 21.48 -9.88
CA GLY A 359 -20.76 20.37 -9.36
C GLY A 359 -20.41 20.46 -7.88
N SER A 360 -19.12 20.64 -7.58
CA SER A 360 -18.57 20.77 -6.23
C SER A 360 -19.24 21.87 -5.40
N ASP A 361 -19.59 23.00 -6.03
CA ASP A 361 -20.21 24.13 -5.32
C ASP A 361 -21.65 23.80 -4.91
N TYR A 362 -22.33 22.97 -5.70
CA TYR A 362 -23.69 22.52 -5.42
C TYR A 362 -23.69 21.53 -4.25
N ILE A 363 -22.83 20.51 -4.27
CA ILE A 363 -22.75 19.54 -3.17
C ILE A 363 -22.26 20.20 -1.87
N GLY A 364 -21.33 21.15 -1.96
CA GLY A 364 -20.91 21.96 -0.82
C GLY A 364 -22.07 22.72 -0.20
N ALA A 365 -22.96 23.32 -1.02
CA ALA A 365 -24.15 24.00 -0.53
C ALA A 365 -25.16 23.02 0.09
N ALA A 366 -25.42 21.88 -0.56
CA ALA A 366 -26.34 20.86 -0.05
C ALA A 366 -25.89 20.33 1.32
N TYR A 367 -24.60 20.01 1.46
CA TYR A 367 -24.06 19.51 2.72
C TYR A 367 -24.03 20.63 3.79
N SER A 368 -23.76 21.87 3.39
CA SER A 368 -23.81 22.99 4.35
C SER A 368 -25.19 23.21 4.96
N ARG A 369 -26.28 22.94 4.22
CA ARG A 369 -27.65 22.97 4.79
C ARG A 369 -27.80 21.99 5.94
N MET A 370 -27.22 20.81 5.81
CA MET A 370 -27.28 19.73 6.81
C MET A 370 -26.46 20.05 8.06
N LEU A 371 -25.40 20.85 7.94
CA LEU A 371 -24.48 21.13 9.04
C LEU A 371 -25.17 21.64 10.32
N ASP A 372 -26.14 22.54 10.16
CA ASP A 372 -26.92 23.08 11.28
C ASP A 372 -28.30 22.41 11.43
N SER A 373 -28.93 22.00 10.33
CA SER A 373 -30.29 21.45 10.37
C SER A 373 -30.36 19.99 10.82
N ASP A 374 -29.34 19.20 10.52
CA ASP A 374 -29.26 17.79 10.85
C ASP A 374 -27.79 17.33 10.92
N PRO A 375 -27.06 17.77 11.96
CA PRO A 375 -25.63 17.54 12.09
C PRO A 375 -25.22 16.07 12.16
N ASP A 376 -26.13 15.20 12.60
CA ASP A 376 -25.88 13.76 12.69
C ASP A 376 -25.74 13.11 11.31
N PHE A 377 -26.18 13.76 10.23
CA PHE A 377 -25.98 13.28 8.86
C PHE A 377 -24.52 12.90 8.58
N PHE A 378 -23.56 13.68 9.09
CA PHE A 378 -22.13 13.43 8.86
C PHE A 378 -21.51 12.36 9.75
N SER A 379 -22.27 11.82 10.72
CA SER A 379 -21.74 10.83 11.64
C SER A 379 -21.37 9.53 10.91
N VAL A 380 -20.33 8.86 11.40
CA VAL A 380 -19.86 7.56 10.85
C VAL A 380 -21.01 6.57 10.72
N ASN A 381 -21.85 6.46 11.76
CA ASN A 381 -22.97 5.54 11.77
C ASN A 381 -24.05 5.90 10.73
N ARG A 382 -24.32 7.19 10.54
CA ARG A 382 -25.33 7.62 9.57
C ARG A 382 -24.84 7.47 8.13
N GLN A 383 -23.57 7.76 7.87
CA GLN A 383 -22.96 7.50 6.57
C GLN A 383 -22.97 5.99 6.21
N ALA A 384 -22.66 5.12 7.18
CA ALA A 384 -22.68 3.67 6.99
C ALA A 384 -24.07 3.12 6.61
N ASN A 385 -25.13 3.74 7.15
CA ASN A 385 -26.51 3.30 6.98
C ASN A 385 -27.32 4.20 6.04
N LEU A 386 -26.65 5.09 5.30
CA LEU A 386 -27.31 6.05 4.43
C LEU A 386 -28.15 5.33 3.38
N SER A 387 -29.41 5.73 3.21
CA SER A 387 -30.26 5.21 2.13
C SER A 387 -30.15 6.06 0.87
N LYS A 388 -30.50 5.47 -0.27
CA LYS A 388 -30.56 6.20 -1.54
C LYS A 388 -31.58 7.34 -1.46
N GLU A 389 -32.75 7.06 -0.88
CA GLU A 389 -33.85 8.02 -0.76
C GLU A 389 -33.46 9.21 0.11
N GLU A 390 -32.76 8.96 1.23
CA GLU A 390 -32.25 10.03 2.10
C GLU A 390 -31.22 10.89 1.36
N LEU A 391 -30.27 10.26 0.66
CA LEU A 391 -29.25 10.98 -0.09
C LEU A 391 -29.86 11.84 -1.22
N GLU A 392 -30.87 11.32 -1.94
CA GLU A 392 -31.60 12.06 -2.97
C GLU A 392 -32.35 13.27 -2.40
N ILE A 393 -32.94 13.15 -1.20
CA ILE A 393 -33.61 14.26 -0.52
C ILE A 393 -32.60 15.35 -0.13
N ILE A 394 -31.44 14.95 0.41
CA ILE A 394 -30.38 15.89 0.83
C ILE A 394 -29.81 16.64 -0.37
N LEU A 395 -29.66 15.94 -1.50
CA LEU A 395 -29.13 16.48 -2.74
C LEU A 395 -30.22 17.07 -3.65
N ALA A 396 -31.44 17.27 -3.16
CA ALA A 396 -32.52 17.83 -3.96
C ALA A 396 -32.29 19.31 -4.28
N ASP A 397 -32.58 19.68 -5.53
CA ASP A 397 -32.64 21.06 -5.99
C ASP A 397 -33.89 21.77 -5.47
N ASP A 398 -34.01 23.06 -5.81
CA ASP A 398 -35.14 23.90 -5.38
C ASP A 398 -36.51 23.37 -5.89
N ASP A 399 -36.52 22.52 -6.93
CA ASP A 399 -37.73 21.89 -7.49
C ASP A 399 -37.98 20.48 -6.89
N GLY A 400 -37.14 20.02 -5.97
CA GLY A 400 -37.26 18.74 -5.27
C GLY A 400 -36.68 17.55 -6.03
N ASN A 401 -35.91 17.76 -7.11
CA ASN A 401 -35.27 16.70 -7.87
C ASN A 401 -33.80 16.55 -7.47
N CYS A 402 -33.27 15.33 -7.42
CA CYS A 402 -31.84 15.11 -7.24
C CYS A 402 -31.10 15.29 -8.58
N PRO A 403 -30.27 16.34 -8.76
CA PRO A 403 -29.57 16.59 -10.02
C PRO A 403 -28.22 15.88 -10.09
N MET A 404 -27.79 15.24 -8.99
CA MET A 404 -26.47 14.62 -8.87
C MET A 404 -26.35 13.39 -9.78
N PRO A 405 -25.40 13.41 -10.75
CA PRO A 405 -25.10 12.21 -11.52
C PRO A 405 -24.44 11.15 -10.63
N ALA A 406 -24.51 9.89 -11.06
CA ALA A 406 -23.86 8.77 -10.37
C ALA A 406 -24.22 8.65 -8.87
N ILE A 407 -25.50 8.90 -8.54
CA ILE A 407 -26.00 8.87 -7.15
C ILE A 407 -25.69 7.55 -6.44
N GLU A 408 -25.69 6.43 -7.17
CA GLU A 408 -25.33 5.12 -6.64
C GLU A 408 -23.85 5.05 -6.21
N MET A 409 -22.95 5.75 -6.92
CA MET A 409 -21.54 5.82 -6.52
C MET A 409 -21.38 6.69 -5.28
N HIS A 410 -22.02 7.87 -5.24
CA HIS A 410 -22.00 8.75 -4.05
C HIS A 410 -22.49 8.02 -2.79
N LEU A 411 -23.56 7.23 -2.93
CA LEU A 411 -24.09 6.37 -1.88
C LEU A 411 -23.08 5.30 -1.46
N SER A 412 -22.50 4.59 -2.44
CA SER A 412 -21.51 3.54 -2.18
C SER A 412 -20.30 4.07 -1.42
N GLU A 413 -19.77 5.23 -1.80
CA GLU A 413 -18.62 5.82 -1.10
C GLU A 413 -18.96 6.22 0.33
N ALA A 414 -20.14 6.82 0.57
CA ALA A 414 -20.59 7.17 1.92
C ALA A 414 -20.72 5.93 2.83
N GLN A 415 -21.32 4.86 2.30
CA GLN A 415 -21.50 3.61 3.02
C GLN A 415 -20.17 2.91 3.31
N SER A 416 -19.27 2.82 2.31
CA SER A 416 -17.92 2.27 2.49
C SER A 416 -17.14 3.04 3.55
N TYR A 417 -17.13 4.38 3.48
CA TYR A 417 -16.51 5.24 4.47
C TYR A 417 -17.05 4.99 5.88
N GLY A 418 -18.37 4.99 6.05
CA GLY A 418 -19.00 4.79 7.35
C GLY A 418 -18.74 3.40 7.92
N GLN A 419 -18.82 2.36 7.08
CA GLN A 419 -18.60 0.97 7.48
C GLN A 419 -17.15 0.75 7.93
N ASP A 420 -16.17 1.17 7.13
CA ASP A 420 -14.76 0.99 7.46
C ASP A 420 -14.35 1.80 8.70
N MET A 421 -14.85 3.03 8.83
CA MET A 421 -14.63 3.85 10.03
C MET A 421 -15.21 3.18 11.28
N SER A 422 -16.40 2.60 11.18
CA SER A 422 -17.06 1.86 12.27
C SER A 422 -16.25 0.62 12.66
N ASP A 423 -15.85 -0.19 11.68
CA ASP A 423 -15.10 -1.44 11.90
C ASP A 423 -13.72 -1.18 12.49
N LEU A 424 -13.06 -0.09 12.09
CA LEU A 424 -11.80 0.36 12.69
C LEU A 424 -11.97 1.03 14.07
N GLY A 425 -13.21 1.26 14.52
CA GLY A 425 -13.51 2.01 15.74
C GLY A 425 -13.01 3.46 15.68
N MET A 426 -12.91 4.03 14.48
CA MET A 426 -12.38 5.37 14.19
C MET A 426 -13.50 6.40 14.01
N THR A 427 -13.16 7.65 14.28
CA THR A 427 -13.93 8.83 13.90
C THR A 427 -12.96 9.87 13.36
N PRO A 428 -13.39 10.85 12.56
CA PRO A 428 -12.53 11.94 12.11
C PRO A 428 -11.75 12.58 13.26
N ALA A 429 -12.39 12.84 14.40
CA ALA A 429 -11.75 13.34 15.61
C ALA A 429 -10.65 12.41 16.15
N LYS A 430 -10.90 11.10 16.24
CA LYS A 430 -9.90 10.12 16.69
C LYS A 430 -8.71 10.05 15.74
N ILE A 431 -8.94 10.12 14.42
CA ILE A 431 -7.87 10.12 13.42
C ILE A 431 -6.97 11.33 13.63
N ILE A 432 -7.55 12.53 13.71
CA ILE A 432 -6.78 13.76 13.94
C ILE A 432 -6.05 13.72 15.29
N GLN A 433 -6.68 13.24 16.37
CA GLN A 433 -6.02 13.11 17.67
C GLN A 433 -4.83 12.12 17.63
N LYS A 434 -4.98 11.00 16.92
CA LYS A 434 -3.91 10.01 16.73
C LYS A 434 -2.75 10.59 15.95
N THR A 435 -3.02 11.34 14.87
CA THR A 435 -1.96 11.89 14.01
C THR A 435 -1.27 13.12 14.61
N GLN A 436 -1.94 13.90 15.44
CA GLN A 436 -1.35 15.06 16.15
C GLN A 436 -0.15 14.68 17.02
N ASN A 437 -0.16 13.48 17.61
CA ASN A 437 0.93 13.00 18.47
C ASN A 437 2.02 12.26 17.70
N SER A 438 1.89 12.15 16.38
CA SER A 438 2.85 11.43 15.54
C SER A 438 4.08 12.28 15.21
N LYS A 439 5.22 11.61 15.03
CA LYS A 439 6.41 12.22 14.42
C LYS A 439 6.22 12.52 12.93
N THR A 440 5.25 11.89 12.28
CA THR A 440 4.91 12.06 10.86
C THR A 440 3.39 12.21 10.65
N PRO A 441 2.76 13.31 11.11
CA PRO A 441 1.29 13.45 11.11
C PRO A 441 0.62 13.23 9.77
N MET A 442 1.14 13.84 8.69
CA MET A 442 0.62 13.66 7.34
C MET A 442 0.76 12.21 6.85
N GLY A 443 1.91 11.59 7.14
CA GLY A 443 2.16 10.20 6.72
C GLY A 443 1.23 9.22 7.41
N ASP A 444 0.98 9.43 8.71
CA ASP A 444 0.07 8.57 9.47
C ASP A 444 -1.39 8.81 9.08
N LEU A 445 -1.75 10.06 8.74
CA LEU A 445 -3.08 10.38 8.22
C LEU A 445 -3.35 9.62 6.93
N LEU A 446 -2.43 9.72 5.96
CA LEU A 446 -2.57 9.03 4.67
C LEU A 446 -2.63 7.50 4.83
N ARG A 447 -1.81 6.91 5.72
CA ARG A 447 -1.84 5.46 5.98
C ARG A 447 -3.16 5.00 6.60
N ILE A 448 -3.74 5.80 7.49
CA ILE A 448 -5.06 5.51 8.04
C ILE A 448 -6.10 5.58 6.92
N LEU A 449 -6.07 6.64 6.10
CA LEU A 449 -7.02 6.83 5.00
C LEU A 449 -6.90 5.77 3.90
N TRP A 450 -5.73 5.16 3.68
CA TRP A 450 -5.62 4.02 2.76
C TRP A 450 -6.39 2.77 3.23
N ASN A 451 -6.93 2.75 4.45
CA ASN A 451 -7.72 1.63 4.96
C ASN A 451 -9.20 1.99 5.15
N ILE A 452 -9.61 3.16 4.66
CA ILE A 452 -10.98 3.63 4.71
C ILE A 452 -11.44 3.77 3.27
N GLY A 453 -12.44 3.00 2.87
CA GLY A 453 -13.09 3.08 1.57
C GLY A 453 -13.73 4.45 1.37
N GLY A 454 -13.74 4.90 0.12
CA GLY A 454 -14.14 6.27 -0.20
C GLY A 454 -13.15 7.12 -0.97
#